data_AF-R9T9W7-F1
#
_entry.id   AF-R9T9W7-F1
#
_cell.length_a   1.000
_cell.length_b   1.000
_cell.length_c   1.000
_cell.angle_alpha   90.00
_cell.angle_beta   90.00
_cell.angle_gamma   90.00
#
_symmetry.space_group_name_H-M   'P 1'
#
loop_
_entity.id
_entity.type
_entity.pdbx_description
1 polymer ?
#
loop_
_entity_poly.entity_id
_entity_poly.type
_entity_poly.pdbx_seq_one_letter_code
_entity_poly.pdbx_strand_id
1 'polypeptide(L)'
;MNSEQIAAKIARGLTDPQITVVGCGGAGCNIINSICTGLENVTSVAINTDDTNLDGIEADKKLLIGKDITDCKGADGNVSIGKQCAVEAQESIQNVLNGSDIIFVVAGMGGGTGSGATPVIADIAQKMGSVVVGIVVSPFSFEKNRQKVAADSISSLKSVVSNVVVIDNDRLLHMAGNSSMEESFNVINRFVAKIVTVISDKITTEIRDQVATEVKNEVRILEPQTSEVSICGVLPSILSNPLPQ
;
A
#
# COMPACT_ATOMS: atom_id res chain seq x y z
N MET A 1 24.67 -10.37 21.48
CA MET A 1 23.43 -10.68 20.76
C MET A 1 23.60 -12.05 20.12
N ASN A 2 22.64 -12.95 20.34
CA ASN A 2 22.61 -14.28 19.71
C ASN A 2 22.46 -14.11 18.18
N SER A 3 23.08 -14.97 17.39
CA SER A 3 22.93 -15.09 15.94
C SER A 3 21.46 -15.10 15.49
N GLU A 4 20.54 -15.72 16.22
CA GLU A 4 19.10 -15.66 15.98
C GLU A 4 18.51 -14.25 16.15
N GLN A 5 18.98 -13.46 17.12
CA GLN A 5 18.50 -12.09 17.32
C GLN A 5 18.98 -11.16 16.20
N ILE A 6 20.17 -11.41 15.65
CA ILE A 6 20.69 -10.68 14.48
C ILE A 6 19.91 -11.09 13.23
N ALA A 7 19.71 -12.39 13.01
CA ALA A 7 18.91 -12.91 11.90
C ALA A 7 17.46 -12.41 11.95
N ALA A 8 16.83 -12.36 13.12
CA ALA A 8 15.46 -11.84 13.27
C ALA A 8 15.38 -10.32 13.02
N LYS A 9 16.43 -9.55 13.36
CA LYS A 9 16.47 -8.10 13.12
C LYS A 9 16.74 -7.78 11.65
N ILE A 10 17.61 -8.55 10.99
CA ILE A 10 17.85 -8.49 9.55
C ILE A 10 16.59 -8.92 8.80
N ALA A 11 15.99 -10.05 9.17
CA ALA A 11 14.72 -10.52 8.61
C ALA A 11 13.64 -9.46 8.77
N ARG A 12 13.41 -8.89 9.96
CA ARG A 12 12.43 -7.80 10.14
C ARG A 12 12.65 -6.60 9.21
N GLY A 13 13.90 -6.22 8.95
CA GLY A 13 14.24 -5.16 7.99
C GLY A 13 14.03 -5.55 6.52
N LEU A 14 13.96 -6.84 6.22
CA LEU A 14 13.69 -7.39 4.88
C LEU A 14 12.25 -7.90 4.68
N THR A 15 11.47 -8.13 5.75
CA THR A 15 10.22 -8.91 5.70
C THR A 15 8.95 -8.11 5.94
N ASP A 16 9.03 -6.82 6.22
CA ASP A 16 7.88 -6.00 6.62
C ASP A 16 7.85 -4.68 5.85
N PRO A 17 7.41 -4.72 4.57
CA PRO A 17 7.35 -3.52 3.74
C PRO A 17 6.42 -2.49 4.39
N GLN A 18 6.86 -1.24 4.43
CA GLN A 18 6.03 -0.11 4.86
C GLN A 18 5.09 0.25 3.72
N ILE A 19 3.82 -0.13 3.85
CA ILE A 19 2.80 0.14 2.86
C ILE A 19 2.08 1.43 3.22
N THR A 20 1.85 2.30 2.24
CA THR A 20 1.06 3.51 2.41
C THR A 20 -0.03 3.58 1.36
N VAL A 21 -1.26 3.81 1.81
CA VAL A 21 -2.42 3.99 0.93
C VAL A 21 -2.83 5.44 0.95
N VAL A 22 -2.81 6.08 -0.22
CA VAL A 22 -3.03 7.52 -0.39
C VAL A 22 -4.33 7.76 -1.15
N GLY A 23 -5.37 8.23 -0.46
CA GLY A 23 -6.63 8.64 -1.07
C GLY A 23 -6.58 10.08 -1.53
N CYS A 24 -6.77 10.32 -2.82
CA CYS A 24 -6.71 11.66 -3.41
C CYS A 24 -8.11 12.16 -3.79
N GLY A 25 -8.45 13.37 -3.33
CA GLY A 25 -9.74 14.01 -3.56
C GLY A 25 -10.91 13.28 -2.89
N GLY A 26 -12.13 13.79 -3.03
CA GLY A 26 -13.29 13.31 -2.26
C GLY A 26 -13.53 11.79 -2.35
N ALA A 27 -13.54 11.22 -3.55
CA ALA A 27 -13.74 9.78 -3.72
C ALA A 27 -12.60 8.95 -3.13
N GLY A 28 -11.35 9.35 -3.33
CA GLY A 28 -10.19 8.67 -2.74
C GLY A 28 -10.21 8.72 -1.22
N CYS A 29 -10.53 9.89 -0.65
CA CYS A 29 -10.69 10.09 0.78
C CYS A 29 -11.82 9.22 1.36
N ASN A 30 -12.97 9.12 0.67
CA ASN A 30 -14.06 8.23 1.10
C ASN A 30 -13.67 6.74 1.07
N ILE A 31 -12.82 6.33 0.12
CA ILE A 31 -12.27 4.98 0.07
C ILE A 31 -11.32 4.75 1.26
N ILE A 32 -10.42 5.70 1.56
CA ILE A 32 -9.55 5.65 2.75
C ILE A 32 -10.38 5.50 4.02
N ASN A 33 -11.45 6.29 4.17
CA ASN A 33 -12.37 6.20 5.31
C ASN A 33 -12.96 4.79 5.49
N SER A 34 -13.08 4.02 4.39
CA SER A 34 -13.61 2.66 4.39
C SER A 34 -12.56 1.57 4.60
N ILE A 35 -11.26 1.90 4.63
CA ILE A 35 -10.17 0.92 4.79
C ILE A 35 -10.11 0.35 6.22
N CYS A 36 -10.76 0.99 7.20
CA CYS A 36 -10.82 0.60 8.62
C CYS A 36 -9.45 0.25 9.24
N THR A 37 -9.10 0.99 10.29
CA THR A 37 -7.88 0.83 11.09
C THR A 37 -7.65 -0.62 11.55
N GLY A 38 -6.40 -1.10 11.50
CA GLY A 38 -6.02 -2.39 12.09
C GLY A 38 -5.15 -3.30 11.21
N LEU A 39 -4.76 -2.85 10.01
CA LEU A 39 -3.76 -3.56 9.22
C LEU A 39 -2.36 -3.21 9.73
N GLU A 40 -1.64 -4.23 10.19
CA GLU A 40 -0.24 -4.07 10.55
C GLU A 40 0.56 -3.61 9.32
N ASN A 41 1.38 -2.57 9.49
CA ASN A 41 2.27 -1.99 8.46
C ASN A 41 1.59 -1.29 7.27
N VAL A 42 0.31 -0.94 7.39
CA VAL A 42 -0.38 -0.09 6.41
C VAL A 42 -0.68 1.27 7.04
N THR A 43 -0.14 2.34 6.45
CA THR A 43 -0.47 3.72 6.81
C THR A 43 -1.46 4.31 5.82
N SER A 44 -2.56 4.87 6.31
CA SER A 44 -3.57 5.54 5.52
C SER A 44 -3.34 7.06 5.46
N VAL A 45 -3.38 7.63 4.25
CA VAL A 45 -3.16 9.06 4.00
C VAL A 45 -4.32 9.60 3.18
N ALA A 46 -5.02 10.62 3.67
CA ALA A 46 -6.04 11.33 2.93
C ALA A 46 -5.50 12.69 2.45
N ILE A 47 -5.56 12.95 1.14
CA ILE A 47 -5.09 14.19 0.53
C ILE A 47 -6.24 14.85 -0.23
N ASN A 48 -6.62 16.07 0.16
CA ASN A 48 -7.71 16.79 -0.49
C ASN A 48 -7.47 18.30 -0.52
N THR A 49 -8.21 19.00 -1.38
CA THR A 49 -8.29 20.47 -1.47
C THR A 49 -9.53 21.05 -0.76
N ASP A 50 -10.42 20.16 -0.30
CA ASP A 50 -11.65 20.46 0.43
C ASP A 50 -11.47 20.05 1.89
N ASP A 51 -11.45 21.04 2.77
CA ASP A 51 -11.21 20.88 4.20
C ASP A 51 -12.42 20.26 4.91
N THR A 52 -13.64 20.65 4.51
CA THR A 52 -14.88 20.10 5.09
C THR A 52 -15.00 18.61 4.80
N ASN A 53 -14.63 18.18 3.58
CA ASN A 53 -14.58 16.76 3.28
C ASN A 53 -13.50 16.05 4.09
N LEU A 54 -12.29 16.62 4.18
CA LEU A 54 -11.13 16.00 4.83
C LEU A 54 -11.32 15.83 6.36
N ASP A 55 -12.01 16.77 7.00
CA ASP A 55 -12.33 16.72 8.43
C ASP A 55 -13.13 15.46 8.79
N GLY A 56 -14.08 15.06 7.95
CA GLY A 56 -14.93 13.89 8.16
C GLY A 56 -14.29 12.53 7.87
N ILE A 57 -13.03 12.49 7.45
CA ILE A 57 -12.33 11.25 7.08
C ILE A 57 -11.57 10.69 8.27
N GLU A 58 -11.59 9.39 8.49
CA GLU A 58 -10.69 8.69 9.41
C GLU A 58 -9.48 8.16 8.63
N ALA A 59 -8.30 8.74 8.88
CA ALA A 59 -7.02 8.37 8.27
C ALA A 59 -5.87 8.67 9.24
N ASP A 60 -4.78 7.90 9.16
CA ASP A 60 -3.60 8.08 10.02
C ASP A 60 -2.92 9.43 9.78
N LYS A 61 -2.90 9.87 8.51
CA LYS A 61 -2.43 11.20 8.12
C LYS A 61 -3.46 11.88 7.22
N LYS A 62 -3.67 13.18 7.44
CA LYS A 62 -4.49 14.04 6.57
C LYS A 62 -3.63 15.17 6.05
N LEU A 63 -3.76 15.49 4.76
CA LEU A 63 -3.06 16.59 4.13
C LEU A 63 -4.03 17.42 3.29
N LEU A 64 -4.28 18.64 3.76
CA LEU A 64 -4.95 19.67 2.97
C LEU A 64 -3.95 20.31 2.02
N ILE A 65 -4.24 20.32 0.73
CA ILE A 65 -3.42 20.95 -0.32
C ILE A 65 -4.15 22.12 -0.97
N GLY A 66 -3.41 23.12 -1.45
CA GLY A 66 -3.98 24.22 -2.22
C GLY A 66 -4.85 25.19 -1.43
N LYS A 67 -4.62 25.34 -0.12
CA LYS A 67 -5.36 26.26 0.77
C LYS A 67 -5.47 27.67 0.18
N ASP A 68 -4.37 28.20 -0.34
CA ASP A 68 -4.31 29.56 -0.91
C ASP A 68 -4.87 29.65 -2.34
N ILE A 69 -5.13 28.52 -2.99
CA ILE A 69 -5.68 28.45 -4.36
C ILE A 69 -7.20 28.27 -4.34
N THR A 70 -7.69 27.39 -3.46
CA THR A 70 -9.10 26.94 -3.46
C THR A 70 -9.93 27.54 -2.34
N ASP A 71 -9.34 28.34 -1.45
CA ASP A 71 -9.96 28.79 -0.20
C ASP A 71 -10.57 27.62 0.60
N CYS A 72 -9.93 26.44 0.55
CA CYS A 72 -10.39 25.19 1.16
C CYS A 72 -11.72 24.62 0.59
N LYS A 73 -12.20 25.08 -0.56
CA LYS A 73 -13.51 24.67 -1.15
C LYS A 73 -13.42 23.57 -2.20
N GLY A 74 -12.23 23.02 -2.43
CA GLY A 74 -12.01 22.06 -3.49
C GLY A 74 -11.66 22.66 -4.85
N ALA A 75 -11.27 21.82 -5.80
CA ALA A 75 -10.87 22.23 -7.16
C ALA A 75 -12.05 22.41 -8.13
N ASP A 76 -13.30 22.27 -7.68
CA ASP A 76 -14.55 22.46 -8.44
C ASP A 76 -14.55 21.81 -9.85
N GLY A 77 -14.11 20.56 -9.94
CA GLY A 77 -14.03 19.83 -11.22
C GLY A 77 -12.86 20.23 -12.14
N ASN A 78 -12.08 21.25 -11.80
CA ASN A 78 -10.96 21.72 -12.60
C ASN A 78 -9.66 20.93 -12.30
N VAL A 79 -9.24 20.11 -13.27
CA VAL A 79 -8.02 19.29 -13.18
C VAL A 79 -6.76 20.13 -13.03
N SER A 80 -6.66 21.26 -13.73
CA SER A 80 -5.48 22.13 -13.68
C SER A 80 -5.27 22.71 -12.29
N ILE A 81 -6.37 23.08 -11.60
CA ILE A 81 -6.32 23.53 -10.21
C ILE A 81 -5.84 22.39 -9.31
N GLY A 82 -6.45 21.20 -9.40
CA GLY A 82 -6.05 20.04 -8.61
C GLY A 82 -4.56 19.68 -8.79
N LYS A 83 -4.06 19.78 -10.02
CA LYS A 83 -2.65 19.58 -10.36
C LYS A 83 -1.76 20.66 -9.73
N GLN A 84 -2.13 21.94 -9.86
CA GLN A 84 -1.36 23.04 -9.29
C GLN A 84 -1.25 22.91 -7.77
N CYS A 85 -2.36 22.62 -7.08
CA CYS A 85 -2.38 22.39 -5.63
C CYS A 85 -1.40 21.30 -5.19
N ALA A 86 -1.33 20.19 -5.96
CA ALA A 86 -0.41 19.10 -5.66
C ALA A 86 1.06 19.45 -5.94
N VAL A 87 1.33 20.22 -6.99
CA VAL A 87 2.69 20.68 -7.32
C VAL A 87 3.21 21.63 -6.23
N GLU A 88 2.40 22.57 -5.78
CA GLU A 88 2.79 23.51 -4.71
C GLU A 88 2.96 22.80 -3.36
N ALA A 89 2.20 21.74 -3.11
CA ALA A 89 2.30 20.93 -1.90
C ALA A 89 3.37 19.82 -1.96
N GLN A 90 4.29 19.85 -2.94
CA GLN A 90 5.26 18.77 -3.16
C GLN A 90 6.04 18.39 -1.90
N GLU A 91 6.56 19.37 -1.16
CA GLU A 91 7.34 19.10 0.06
C GLU A 91 6.48 18.43 1.14
N SER A 92 5.26 18.90 1.35
CA SER A 92 4.32 18.30 2.30
C SER A 92 3.94 16.87 1.89
N ILE A 93 3.75 16.63 0.59
CA ILE A 93 3.48 15.29 0.03
C ILE A 93 4.70 14.37 0.30
N GLN A 94 5.91 14.82 0.02
CA GLN A 94 7.12 14.05 0.30
C GLN A 94 7.22 13.67 1.79
N ASN A 95 6.93 14.61 2.68
CA ASN A 95 6.97 14.37 4.12
C ASN A 95 5.97 13.30 4.59
N VAL A 96 4.74 13.28 4.04
CA VAL A 96 3.75 12.27 4.44
C VAL A 96 4.04 10.88 3.86
N LEU A 97 4.70 10.81 2.71
CA LEU A 97 5.08 9.57 2.00
C LEU A 97 6.47 9.04 2.40
N ASN A 98 7.21 9.76 3.24
CA ASN A 98 8.56 9.37 3.60
C ASN A 98 8.58 8.05 4.36
N GLY A 99 9.50 7.15 3.97
CA GLY A 99 9.66 5.83 4.57
C GLY A 99 8.71 4.75 4.05
N SER A 100 7.90 5.05 3.02
CA SER A 100 7.02 4.07 2.38
C SER A 100 7.75 3.29 1.28
N ASP A 101 7.75 1.96 1.36
CA ASP A 101 8.30 1.09 0.32
C ASP A 101 7.32 0.93 -0.84
N ILE A 102 6.04 0.78 -0.51
CA ILE A 102 4.96 0.56 -1.48
C ILE A 102 3.86 1.60 -1.24
N ILE A 103 3.47 2.30 -2.30
CA ILE A 103 2.45 3.34 -2.25
C ILE A 103 1.29 2.98 -3.19
N PHE A 104 0.11 2.76 -2.61
CA PHE A 104 -1.14 2.64 -3.35
C PHE A 104 -1.78 4.02 -3.46
N VAL A 105 -1.86 4.58 -4.67
CA VAL A 105 -2.55 5.86 -4.90
C VAL A 105 -3.97 5.58 -5.38
N VAL A 106 -4.95 5.96 -4.58
CA VAL A 106 -6.37 5.67 -4.79
C VAL A 106 -7.13 6.95 -5.10
N ALA A 107 -7.90 6.96 -6.19
CA ALA A 107 -8.69 8.14 -6.57
C ALA A 107 -9.90 7.81 -7.43
N GLY A 108 -10.96 8.60 -7.28
CA GLY A 108 -12.03 8.69 -8.27
C GLY A 108 -11.66 9.68 -9.37
N MET A 109 -11.74 9.22 -10.62
CA MET A 109 -11.37 9.99 -11.81
C MET A 109 -12.56 10.77 -12.35
N GLY A 110 -12.25 11.88 -13.04
CA GLY A 110 -13.26 12.76 -13.65
C GLY A 110 -13.66 13.97 -12.80
N GLY A 111 -13.19 14.07 -11.55
CA GLY A 111 -13.25 15.29 -10.74
C GLY A 111 -12.06 16.23 -10.98
N GLY A 112 -11.93 17.29 -10.17
CA GLY A 112 -10.79 18.23 -10.26
C GLY A 112 -9.58 17.75 -9.46
N THR A 113 -9.74 17.55 -8.15
CA THR A 113 -8.66 17.21 -7.23
C THR A 113 -8.06 15.84 -7.50
N GLY A 114 -8.86 14.78 -7.53
CA GLY A 114 -8.36 13.42 -7.77
C GLY A 114 -7.65 13.32 -9.13
N SER A 115 -8.33 13.71 -10.20
CA SER A 115 -7.77 13.71 -11.57
C SER A 115 -6.47 14.50 -11.72
N GLY A 116 -6.36 15.67 -11.07
CA GLY A 116 -5.21 16.56 -11.20
C GLY A 116 -4.05 16.21 -10.26
N ALA A 117 -4.36 15.88 -9.00
CA ALA A 117 -3.37 15.63 -7.97
C ALA A 117 -2.77 14.23 -8.05
N THR A 118 -3.57 13.21 -8.41
CA THR A 118 -3.12 11.81 -8.40
C THR A 118 -1.89 11.56 -9.27
N PRO A 119 -1.80 12.02 -10.54
CA PRO A 119 -0.59 11.85 -11.34
C PRO A 119 0.65 12.53 -10.73
N VAL A 120 0.47 13.69 -10.09
CA VAL A 120 1.57 14.43 -9.44
C VAL A 120 2.07 13.70 -8.21
N ILE A 121 1.15 13.27 -7.34
CA ILE A 121 1.48 12.50 -6.12
C ILE A 121 2.18 11.18 -6.49
N ALA A 122 1.70 10.50 -7.54
CA ALA A 122 2.30 9.27 -8.02
C ALA A 122 3.72 9.48 -8.60
N ASP A 123 3.96 10.60 -9.27
CA ASP A 123 5.29 10.98 -9.79
C ASP A 123 6.27 11.29 -8.66
N ILE A 124 5.82 12.05 -7.66
CA ILE A 124 6.60 12.34 -6.44
C ILE A 124 7.00 11.04 -5.75
N ALA A 125 6.02 10.15 -5.51
CA ALA A 125 6.25 8.86 -4.88
C ALA A 125 7.29 8.01 -5.63
N GLN A 126 7.22 7.97 -6.96
CA GLN A 126 8.20 7.24 -7.77
C GLN A 126 9.60 7.83 -7.69
N LYS A 127 9.72 9.16 -7.72
CA LYS A 127 10.99 9.87 -7.58
C LYS A 127 11.63 9.67 -6.20
N MET A 128 10.83 9.35 -5.19
CA MET A 128 11.30 8.97 -3.86
C MET A 128 11.79 7.53 -3.78
N GLY A 129 11.59 6.72 -4.82
CA GLY A 129 12.05 5.32 -4.90
C GLY A 129 11.02 4.28 -4.46
N SER A 130 9.79 4.69 -4.13
CA SER A 130 8.72 3.77 -3.75
C SER A 130 8.13 3.04 -4.96
N VAL A 131 7.67 1.80 -4.76
CA VAL A 131 6.86 1.09 -5.74
C VAL A 131 5.45 1.66 -5.73
N VAL A 132 5.03 2.28 -6.84
CA VAL A 132 3.73 2.95 -6.92
C VAL A 132 2.72 2.10 -7.72
N VAL A 133 1.54 1.92 -7.14
CA VAL A 133 0.39 1.28 -7.78
C VAL A 133 -0.79 2.25 -7.78
N GLY A 134 -1.26 2.64 -8.95
CA GLY A 134 -2.47 3.46 -9.08
C GLY A 134 -3.73 2.61 -9.09
N ILE A 135 -4.68 2.87 -8.20
CA ILE A 135 -5.99 2.20 -8.16
C ILE A 135 -7.06 3.27 -8.35
N VAL A 136 -7.66 3.31 -9.54
CA VAL A 136 -8.45 4.45 -9.95
C VAL A 136 -9.85 4.02 -10.37
N VAL A 137 -10.85 4.75 -9.91
CA VAL A 137 -12.26 4.45 -10.16
C VAL A 137 -12.76 5.37 -11.26
N SER A 138 -13.25 4.83 -12.38
CA SER A 138 -13.85 5.62 -13.45
C SER A 138 -15.24 6.12 -13.04
N PRO A 139 -15.71 7.28 -13.55
CA PRO A 139 -17.07 7.75 -13.28
C PRO A 139 -18.12 6.83 -13.93
N PHE A 140 -19.38 6.92 -13.49
CA PHE A 140 -20.46 6.16 -14.12
C PHE A 140 -20.74 6.63 -15.55
N SER A 141 -21.29 5.77 -16.41
CA SER A 141 -21.64 6.13 -17.79
C SER A 141 -22.66 7.26 -17.92
N PHE A 142 -23.50 7.48 -16.90
CA PHE A 142 -24.43 8.60 -16.89
C PHE A 142 -23.74 9.96 -16.60
N GLU A 143 -22.54 9.97 -16.02
CA GLU A 143 -21.75 11.17 -15.73
C GLU A 143 -20.94 11.63 -16.96
N LYS A 144 -21.61 11.85 -18.10
CA LYS A 144 -20.98 12.08 -19.42
C LYS A 144 -19.88 13.15 -19.42
N ASN A 145 -20.04 14.23 -18.65
CA ASN A 145 -19.08 15.32 -18.57
C ASN A 145 -17.75 14.92 -17.87
N ARG A 146 -17.75 13.83 -17.09
CA ARG A 146 -16.59 13.36 -16.34
C ARG A 146 -15.78 12.29 -17.08
N GLN A 147 -16.37 11.60 -18.05
CA GLN A 147 -15.70 10.49 -18.74
C GLN A 147 -14.45 10.92 -19.51
N LYS A 148 -14.54 12.03 -20.26
CA LYS A 148 -13.39 12.55 -21.00
C LYS A 148 -12.25 12.94 -20.06
N VAL A 149 -12.58 13.70 -19.01
CA VAL A 149 -11.64 14.12 -17.97
C VAL A 149 -10.97 12.91 -17.31
N ALA A 150 -11.74 11.88 -17.00
CA ALA A 150 -11.22 10.64 -16.43
C ALA A 150 -10.24 9.94 -17.38
N ALA A 151 -10.59 9.79 -18.65
CA ALA A 151 -9.72 9.15 -19.64
C ALA A 151 -8.37 9.87 -19.79
N ASP A 152 -8.39 11.20 -19.90
CA ASP A 152 -7.20 12.03 -20.02
C ASP A 152 -6.31 11.93 -18.76
N SER A 153 -6.94 11.91 -17.58
CA SER A 153 -6.25 11.82 -16.29
C SER A 153 -5.66 10.43 -16.01
N ILE A 154 -6.37 9.37 -16.42
CA ILE A 154 -5.86 7.99 -16.38
C ILE A 154 -4.67 7.84 -17.33
N SER A 155 -4.73 8.43 -18.52
CA SER A 155 -3.61 8.43 -19.47
C SER A 155 -2.40 9.16 -18.88
N SER A 156 -2.63 10.31 -18.25
CA SER A 156 -1.59 11.05 -17.52
C SER A 156 -0.98 10.21 -16.40
N LEU A 157 -1.78 9.52 -15.59
CA LEU A 157 -1.27 8.63 -14.55
C LEU A 157 -0.45 7.47 -15.13
N LYS A 158 -0.93 6.82 -16.20
CA LYS A 158 -0.20 5.73 -16.88
C LYS A 158 1.11 6.16 -17.52
N SER A 159 1.24 7.45 -17.88
CA SER A 159 2.51 8.00 -18.36
C SER A 159 3.55 8.16 -17.25
N VAL A 160 3.08 8.20 -15.99
CA VAL A 160 3.93 8.33 -14.81
C VAL A 160 4.22 6.95 -14.23
N VAL A 161 3.21 6.14 -13.90
CA VAL A 161 3.38 4.84 -13.23
C VAL A 161 3.09 3.66 -14.15
N SER A 162 3.89 2.60 -14.01
CA SER A 162 3.74 1.36 -14.80
C SER A 162 2.51 0.54 -14.40
N ASN A 163 2.10 0.58 -13.13
CA ASN A 163 1.04 -0.25 -12.58
C ASN A 163 -0.21 0.59 -12.29
N VAL A 164 -1.21 0.49 -13.15
CA VAL A 164 -2.53 1.15 -12.96
C VAL A 164 -3.64 0.13 -13.08
N VAL A 165 -4.42 -0.02 -12.01
CA VAL A 165 -5.67 -0.77 -11.97
C VAL A 165 -6.82 0.21 -12.13
N VAL A 166 -7.59 0.06 -13.21
CA VAL A 166 -8.79 0.87 -13.45
C VAL A 166 -10.02 0.05 -13.07
N ILE A 167 -10.80 0.58 -12.14
CA ILE A 167 -12.04 -0.01 -11.64
C ILE A 167 -13.20 0.72 -12.30
N ASP A 168 -14.03 -0.03 -13.02
CA ASP A 168 -15.16 0.49 -13.78
C ASP A 168 -16.41 0.55 -12.91
N ASN A 169 -16.88 1.77 -12.61
CA ASN A 169 -18.08 1.99 -11.78
C ASN A 169 -19.34 1.30 -12.34
N ASP A 170 -19.50 1.22 -13.65
CA ASP A 170 -20.68 0.59 -14.24
C ASP A 170 -20.70 -0.92 -13.95
N ARG A 171 -19.53 -1.56 -13.90
CA ARG A 171 -19.42 -2.98 -13.49
C ARG A 171 -19.81 -3.19 -12.04
N LEU A 172 -19.51 -2.23 -11.18
CA LEU A 172 -19.87 -2.29 -9.77
C LEU A 172 -21.35 -1.96 -9.52
N LEU A 173 -21.98 -1.15 -10.37
CA LEU A 173 -23.42 -0.86 -10.28
C LEU A 173 -24.28 -2.12 -10.40
N HIS A 174 -23.88 -3.05 -11.28
CA HIS A 174 -24.55 -4.35 -11.40
C HIS A 174 -24.52 -5.16 -10.11
N MET A 175 -23.56 -4.91 -9.21
CA MET A 175 -23.49 -5.55 -7.89
C MET A 175 -24.35 -4.85 -6.84
N ALA A 176 -24.65 -3.56 -7.00
CA ALA A 176 -25.43 -2.76 -6.06
C ALA A 176 -26.95 -2.89 -6.23
N GLY A 177 -27.43 -3.40 -7.38
CA GLY A 177 -28.86 -3.64 -7.61
C GLY A 177 -29.69 -2.35 -7.68
N ASN A 178 -30.81 -2.31 -6.95
CA ASN A 178 -31.76 -1.17 -6.93
C ASN A 178 -31.47 -0.14 -5.82
N SER A 179 -30.24 -0.09 -5.30
CA SER A 179 -29.83 0.87 -4.27
C SER A 179 -29.83 2.32 -4.77
N SER A 180 -29.89 3.26 -3.83
CA SER A 180 -29.69 4.68 -4.15
C SER A 180 -28.27 4.93 -4.69
N MET A 181 -28.07 6.08 -5.34
CA MET A 181 -26.75 6.43 -5.88
C MET A 181 -25.69 6.53 -4.77
N GLU A 182 -26.06 7.11 -3.62
CA GLU A 182 -25.17 7.23 -2.46
C GLU A 182 -24.81 5.87 -1.85
N GLU A 183 -25.80 4.99 -1.69
CA GLU A 183 -25.57 3.61 -1.23
C GLU A 183 -24.64 2.85 -2.18
N SER A 184 -24.83 3.04 -3.49
CA SER A 184 -23.98 2.43 -4.52
C SER A 184 -22.53 2.89 -4.39
N PHE A 185 -22.29 4.20 -4.20
CA PHE A 185 -20.93 4.71 -3.94
C PHE A 185 -20.32 4.11 -2.68
N ASN A 186 -21.09 3.95 -1.60
CA ASN A 186 -20.59 3.34 -0.36
C ASN A 186 -20.22 1.85 -0.54
N VAL A 187 -21.02 1.09 -1.30
CA VAL A 187 -20.69 -0.30 -1.64
C VAL A 187 -19.40 -0.36 -2.46
N ILE A 188 -19.27 0.51 -3.45
CA ILE A 188 -18.08 0.64 -4.30
C ILE A 188 -16.84 0.96 -3.45
N ASN A 189 -16.92 1.98 -2.59
CA ASN A 189 -15.80 2.39 -1.75
C ASN A 189 -15.32 1.26 -0.84
N ARG A 190 -16.25 0.51 -0.22
CA ARG A 190 -15.91 -0.67 0.58
C ARG A 190 -15.28 -1.79 -0.25
N PHE A 191 -15.74 -1.99 -1.48
CA PHE A 191 -15.15 -2.99 -2.37
C PHE A 191 -13.70 -2.62 -2.75
N VAL A 192 -13.45 -1.37 -3.13
CA VAL A 192 -12.09 -0.89 -3.43
C VAL A 192 -11.20 -0.98 -2.19
N ALA A 193 -11.69 -0.52 -1.04
CA ALA A 193 -10.99 -0.64 0.23
C ALA A 193 -10.59 -2.09 0.52
N LYS A 194 -11.53 -3.03 0.36
CA LYS A 194 -11.28 -4.46 0.55
C LYS A 194 -10.21 -5.00 -0.40
N ILE A 195 -10.19 -4.57 -1.66
CA ILE A 195 -9.14 -4.95 -2.62
C ILE A 195 -7.78 -4.48 -2.11
N VAL A 196 -7.66 -3.21 -1.71
CA VAL A 196 -6.39 -2.65 -1.22
C VAL A 196 -5.91 -3.40 0.02
N THR A 197 -6.82 -3.66 0.97
CA THR A 197 -6.53 -4.43 2.18
C THR A 197 -6.01 -5.83 1.85
N VAL A 198 -6.70 -6.56 0.98
CA VAL A 198 -6.34 -7.94 0.62
C VAL A 198 -5.00 -7.99 -0.11
N ILE A 199 -4.74 -7.04 -1.02
CA ILE A 199 -3.46 -6.97 -1.73
C ILE A 199 -2.33 -6.65 -0.76
N SER A 200 -2.54 -5.69 0.14
CA SER A 200 -1.52 -5.27 1.11
C SER A 200 -1.13 -6.41 2.05
N ASP A 201 -2.12 -7.10 2.63
CA ASP A 201 -1.91 -8.26 3.52
C ASP A 201 -1.20 -9.41 2.80
N LYS A 202 -1.58 -9.66 1.54
CA LYS A 202 -0.97 -10.71 0.73
C LYS A 202 0.50 -10.40 0.38
N ILE A 203 0.83 -9.16 0.05
CA ILE A 203 2.21 -8.72 -0.20
C ILE A 203 3.07 -8.94 1.05
N THR A 204 2.59 -8.49 2.21
CA THR A 204 3.32 -8.64 3.48
C THR A 204 3.57 -10.11 3.81
N THR A 205 2.55 -10.97 3.66
CA THR A 205 2.66 -12.40 3.96
C THR A 205 3.58 -13.12 2.97
N GLU A 206 3.45 -12.86 1.66
CA GLU A 206 4.27 -13.52 0.63
C GLU A 206 5.76 -13.15 0.74
N ILE A 207 6.09 -11.88 0.98
CA ILE A 207 7.48 -11.44 1.17
C ILE A 207 8.08 -12.12 2.40
N ARG A 208 7.32 -12.15 3.51
CA ARG A 208 7.76 -12.78 4.76
C ARG A 208 8.06 -14.27 4.55
N ASP A 209 7.18 -15.00 3.87
CA ASP A 209 7.33 -16.43 3.62
C ASP A 209 8.51 -16.72 2.68
N GLN A 210 8.69 -15.92 1.62
CA GLN A 210 9.79 -16.08 0.67
C GLN A 210 11.15 -15.84 1.35
N VAL A 211 11.29 -14.73 2.08
CA VAL A 211 12.55 -14.42 2.78
C VAL A 211 12.83 -15.44 3.88
N ALA A 212 11.82 -15.85 4.64
CA ALA A 212 11.99 -16.88 5.67
C ALA A 212 12.44 -18.22 5.07
N THR A 213 11.94 -18.58 3.90
CA THR A 213 12.34 -19.79 3.17
C THR A 213 13.80 -19.68 2.72
N GLU A 214 14.20 -18.54 2.15
CA GLU A 214 15.57 -18.34 1.66
C GLU A 214 16.60 -18.32 2.80
N VAL A 215 16.31 -17.60 3.89
CA VAL A 215 17.19 -17.58 5.07
C VAL A 215 17.34 -18.98 5.66
N LYS A 216 16.26 -19.78 5.73
CA LYS A 216 16.33 -21.17 6.20
C LYS A 216 17.19 -22.04 5.29
N ASN A 217 17.09 -21.87 3.98
CA ASN A 217 17.90 -22.61 3.01
C ASN A 217 19.39 -22.31 3.21
N GLU A 218 19.74 -21.03 3.36
CA GLU A 218 21.13 -20.60 3.57
C GLU A 218 21.70 -21.04 4.93
N VAL A 219 20.93 -20.91 6.02
CA VAL A 219 21.36 -21.34 7.36
C VAL A 219 21.57 -22.87 7.41
N ARG A 220 20.75 -23.65 6.70
CA ARG A 220 20.92 -25.10 6.61
C ARG A 220 22.24 -25.52 5.95
N ILE A 221 22.79 -24.69 5.06
CA ILE A 221 24.09 -24.93 4.42
C ILE A 221 25.24 -24.64 5.40
N LEU A 222 25.01 -23.78 6.40
CA LEU A 222 26.01 -23.38 7.40
C LEU A 222 26.04 -24.26 8.65
N GLU A 223 24.99 -25.05 8.93
CA GLU A 223 25.04 -26.07 9.97
C GLU A 223 25.82 -27.30 9.46
N PRO A 224 27.01 -27.60 10.03
CA PRO A 224 27.74 -28.80 9.64
C PRO A 224 26.89 -30.01 10.03
N GLN A 225 26.71 -30.94 9.09
CA GLN A 225 26.15 -32.26 9.37
C GLN A 225 26.96 -32.88 10.51
N THR A 226 26.44 -32.87 11.73
CA THR A 226 26.99 -33.70 12.81
C THR A 226 26.62 -35.13 12.47
N SER A 227 27.43 -35.73 11.61
CA SER A 227 27.46 -37.16 11.40
C SER A 227 27.72 -37.81 12.76
N GLU A 228 26.78 -38.62 13.25
CA GLU A 228 27.05 -39.55 14.33
C GLU A 228 28.23 -40.44 13.90
N VAL A 229 29.43 -40.17 14.41
CA VAL A 229 30.54 -41.10 14.29
C VAL A 229 30.26 -42.22 15.29
N SER A 230 29.66 -43.30 14.80
CA SER A 230 29.51 -44.55 15.56
C SER A 230 30.90 -45.18 15.72
N ILE A 231 31.60 -44.85 16.81
CA ILE A 231 32.80 -45.56 17.24
C ILE A 231 32.35 -46.64 18.23
N CYS A 232 31.88 -47.77 17.71
CA CYS A 232 31.77 -48.98 18.51
C CYS A 232 32.45 -50.12 17.73
N GLY A 233 33.68 -50.44 18.12
CA GLY A 233 34.34 -51.62 17.57
C GLY A 233 35.86 -51.66 17.66
N VAL A 234 36.46 -51.46 18.85
CA VAL A 234 37.71 -52.18 19.21
C VAL A 234 37.74 -52.36 20.74
N LEU A 235 37.46 -53.57 21.23
CA LEU A 235 37.93 -54.05 22.54
C LEU A 235 39.42 -54.38 22.42
N PRO A 236 40.22 -54.09 23.45
CA PRO A 236 40.83 -55.23 24.15
C PRO A 236 40.68 -55.17 25.67
N SER A 237 40.24 -56.30 26.19
CA SER A 237 40.48 -56.85 27.53
C SER A 237 41.89 -56.55 28.06
N ILE A 238 42.00 -55.96 29.27
CA ILE A 238 43.06 -56.15 30.27
C ILE A 238 42.66 -55.33 31.53
N LEU A 239 42.85 -55.93 32.71
CA LEU A 239 42.69 -55.41 34.10
C LEU A 239 41.34 -55.63 34.80
N SER A 240 41.06 -56.90 35.11
CA SER A 240 40.43 -57.26 36.39
C SER A 240 41.11 -58.52 36.95
N ASN A 241 42.30 -58.32 37.51
CA ASN A 241 42.92 -59.30 38.41
C ASN A 241 42.34 -59.04 39.82
N PRO A 242 41.72 -60.01 40.49
CA PRO A 242 41.25 -59.83 41.86
C PRO A 242 42.46 -59.85 42.82
N LEU A 243 42.49 -58.93 43.79
CA LEU A 243 43.45 -58.99 44.90
C LEU A 243 43.15 -60.22 45.79
N PRO A 244 44.17 -60.95 46.27
CA PRO A 244 43.97 -62.06 47.19
C PRO A 244 43.68 -61.59 48.62
N GLN A 245 43.02 -62.50 49.36
CA GLN A 245 42.42 -62.45 50.70
C GLN A 245 42.94 -61.44 51.72
#